data_AF-A0AAD9JEJ5-F1
#
_entry.id   AF-A0AAD9JEJ5-F1
#
_cell.length_a   1.000
_cell.length_b   1.000
_cell.length_c   1.000
_cell.angle_alpha   90.00
_cell.angle_beta   90.00
_cell.angle_gamma   90.00
#
_symmetry.space_group_name_H-M   'P 1'
#
loop_
_entity.id
_entity.type
_entity.pdbx_description
1 polymer ?
#
loop_
_entity_poly.entity_id
_entity_poly.type
_entity_poly.pdbx_seq_one_letter_code
_entity_poly.pdbx_strand_id
1 'polypeptide(L)' 'MSPDRLPKQISGHRKKGRPRLRFKDTIKKKLELKDIKTNSWTSLSQQRDKWKALVK' A
#
# COMPACT_ATOMS: atom_id res chain seq x y z
N MET A 1 26.94 36.01 -21.32
CA MET A 1 25.77 35.27 -21.84
C MET A 1 26.06 33.79 -21.67
N SER A 2 25.56 33.15 -20.61
CA SER A 2 25.79 31.72 -20.37
C SER A 2 24.76 30.92 -21.17
N PRO A 3 25.18 30.03 -22.08
CA PRO A 3 24.25 29.21 -22.84
C PRO A 3 23.71 28.08 -21.95
N ASP A 4 22.47 27.70 -22.19
CA ASP A 4 21.90 26.39 -21.84
C ASP A 4 21.76 26.02 -20.36
N ARG A 5 20.77 26.64 -19.71
CA ARG A 5 19.97 25.94 -18.68
C ARG A 5 18.90 25.09 -19.37
N LEU A 6 19.29 24.12 -20.19
CA LEU A 6 18.34 23.08 -20.60
C LEU A 6 17.91 22.31 -19.34
N PRO A 7 16.60 22.11 -19.10
CA PRO A 7 16.16 21.34 -17.94
C PRO A 7 16.77 19.94 -18.04
N LYS A 8 17.42 19.49 -16.96
CA LYS A 8 17.96 18.13 -16.85
C LYS A 8 16.86 17.17 -17.29
N GLN A 9 17.07 16.52 -18.43
CA GLN A 9 16.19 15.46 -18.91
C GLN A 9 16.15 14.40 -17.81
N ILE A 10 15.04 14.34 -17.08
CA ILE A 10 14.86 13.39 -15.99
C ILE A 10 14.70 12.03 -16.67
N SER A 11 15.80 11.32 -16.88
CA SER A 11 15.82 9.94 -17.37
C SER A 11 15.31 8.99 -16.28
N GLY A 12 14.10 9.26 -15.76
CA GLY A 12 13.43 8.43 -14.80
C GLY A 12 12.79 7.25 -15.52
N HIS A 13 13.50 6.13 -15.62
CA HIS A 13 12.86 4.87 -15.99
C HIS A 13 11.82 4.54 -14.92
N ARG A 14 10.52 4.55 -15.29
CA ARG A 14 9.48 3.96 -14.42
C ARG A 14 9.86 2.50 -14.21
N LYS A 15 9.87 2.05 -12.95
CA LYS A 15 10.14 0.64 -12.63
C LYS A 15 9.21 -0.24 -13.47
N LYS A 16 9.78 -0.98 -14.42
CA LYS A 16 9.06 -2.00 -15.18
C LYS A 16 8.82 -3.18 -14.24
N GLY A 17 7.56 -3.58 -14.07
CA GLY A 17 7.16 -4.62 -13.12
C GLY A 17 5.69 -4.50 -12.70
N ARG A 18 5.23 -5.35 -11.78
CA ARG A 18 3.85 -5.31 -11.29
C ARG A 18 3.58 -3.95 -10.62
N PRO A 19 2.44 -3.31 -10.90
CA PRO A 19 2.04 -2.09 -10.22
C PRO A 19 2.08 -2.27 -8.69
N ARG A 20 2.52 -1.22 -7.98
CA ARG A 20 2.40 -1.19 -6.52
C ARG A 20 0.93 -1.32 -6.14
N LEU A 21 0.62 -2.20 -5.20
CA LEU A 21 -0.72 -2.32 -4.63
C LEU A 21 -1.10 -0.98 -4.00
N ARG A 22 -2.36 -0.57 -4.17
CA ARG A 22 -2.87 0.58 -3.42
C ARG A 22 -2.89 0.22 -1.93
N PHE A 23 -2.93 1.23 -1.07
CA PHE A 23 -3.04 1.02 0.37
C PHE A 23 -4.22 0.11 0.75
N LYS A 24 -5.40 0.37 0.15
CA LYS A 24 -6.61 -0.45 0.34
C LYS A 24 -6.40 -1.92 -0.05
N ASP A 25 -5.74 -2.17 -1.17
CA ASP A 25 -5.50 -3.54 -1.66
C ASP A 25 -4.47 -4.27 -0.79
N THR A 26 -3.50 -3.52 -0.25
CA THR A 26 -2.52 -4.04 0.70
C THR A 26 -3.18 -4.49 2.00
N ILE A 27 -4.15 -3.72 2.51
CA ILE A 27 -4.94 -4.10 3.69
C ILE A 27 -5.76 -5.36 3.39
N LYS A 28 -6.52 -5.38 2.29
CA LYS A 28 -7.35 -6.55 1.91
C LYS A 28 -6.51 -7.83 1.84
N LYS A 29 -5.37 -7.77 1.16
CA LYS A 29 -4.45 -8.90 1.04
C LYS A 29 -3.93 -9.36 2.41
N LYS A 30 -3.60 -8.44 3.31
CA LYS A 30 -3.16 -8.79 4.68
C LYS A 30 -4.29 -9.41 5.51
N LEU A 31 -5.52 -8.97 5.33
CA LEU A 31 -6.69 -9.55 6.00
C LEU A 31 -6.94 -10.97 5.50
N GLU A 32 -6.90 -11.20 4.19
CA GLU A 32 -7.02 -12.52 3.58
C GLU A 32 -5.94 -13.49 4.08
N LEU A 33 -4.68 -13.04 4.18
CA LEU A 33 -3.58 -13.84 4.72
C LEU A 33 -3.79 -14.27 6.18
N LYS A 34 -4.62 -13.56 6.93
CA LYS A 34 -4.94 -13.84 8.33
C LYS A 34 -6.33 -14.45 8.52
N ASP A 35 -6.98 -14.86 7.43
CA ASP A 35 -8.34 -15.37 7.41
C ASP A 35 -9.37 -14.43 8.07
N ILE A 36 -9.10 -13.11 7.99
CA ILE A 36 -10.01 -12.08 8.49
C ILE A 36 -10.94 -11.68 7.34
N LYS A 37 -12.24 -11.83 7.57
CA LYS A 37 -13.26 -11.45 6.59
C LYS A 37 -13.17 -9.97 6.22
N THR A 38 -12.85 -9.69 4.97
CA THR A 38 -12.61 -8.35 4.40
C THR A 38 -13.83 -7.43 4.42
N ASN A 39 -15.03 -7.97 4.62
CA ASN A 39 -16.28 -7.19 4.72
C ASN A 39 -16.64 -6.79 6.16
N SER A 40 -16.03 -7.41 7.18
CA SER A 40 -16.38 -7.21 8.60
C SER A 40 -15.20 -6.80 9.49
N TRP A 41 -14.03 -6.50 8.89
CA TRP A 41 -12.83 -6.11 9.64
C TRP A 41 -13.04 -4.80 10.42
N THR A 42 -13.92 -3.91 9.97
CA THR A 42 -14.25 -2.65 10.66
C THR A 42 -14.86 -2.92 12.03
N SER A 43 -15.90 -3.75 12.09
CA SER A 43 -16.53 -4.18 13.35
C SER A 43 -15.55 -4.91 14.27
N LEU A 44 -14.67 -5.73 13.68
CA LEU A 44 -13.64 -6.46 14.43
C LEU A 44 -12.57 -5.50 14.98
N SER A 45 -12.19 -4.46 14.23
CA SER A 45 -11.20 -3.46 14.64
C SER A 45 -11.68 -2.56 15.78
N GLN A 46 -12.99 -2.39 15.94
CA GLN A 46 -13.58 -1.70 17.10
C GLN A 46 -13.33 -2.49 18.39
N GLN A 47 -13.22 -3.82 18.31
CA GLN A 47 -12.86 -4.68 19.44
C GLN A 47 -11.33 -4.76 19.56
N ARG A 48 -10.74 -3.78 20.23
CA ARG A 48 -9.28 -3.56 20.30
C ARG A 48 -8.48 -4.81 20.74
N ASP A 49 -8.97 -5.54 21.74
CA ASP A 49 -8.25 -6.71 22.27
C ASP A 49 -8.24 -7.87 21.27
N LYS A 50 -9.40 -8.15 20.66
CA LYS A 50 -9.53 -9.18 19.62
C LYS A 50 -8.72 -8.83 18.37
N TRP A 51 -8.74 -7.56 17.97
CA TRP A 51 -7.93 -7.07 16.86
C TRP A 51 -6.43 -7.26 17.12
N LYS A 52 -5.95 -6.93 18.32
CA LYS A 52 -4.55 -7.13 18.72
C LYS A 52 -4.14 -8.59 18.70
N ALA A 53 -5.00 -9.50 19.16
CA ALA A 53 -4.73 -10.94 19.14
C ALA A 53 -4.57 -11.47 17.71
N LEU A 54 -5.38 -10.97 16.76
CA LEU A 54 -5.35 -11.41 15.36
C LEU A 54 -4.23 -10.77 14.54
N VAL A 55 -3.87 -9.50 14.82
CA VAL A 55 -2.88 -8.76 14.01
C VAL A 55 -1.43 -9.01 14.43
N LYS A 56 -1.17 -9.72 15.53
CA LYS A 56 0.19 -10.08 16.00
C LYS A 56 1.03 -10.83 14.95
#